data_AF-A0A7Y3A3G6-F1
#
_entry.id   AF-A0A7Y3A3G6-F1
#
_cell.length_a   1.000
_cell.length_b   1.000
_cell.length_c   1.000
_cell.angle_alpha   90.00
_cell.angle_beta   90.00
_cell.angle_gamma   90.00
#
_symmetry.space_group_name_H-M   'P 1'
#
loop_
_entity.id
_entity.type
_entity.pdbx_description
1 polymer ?
#
loop_
_entity_poly.entity_id
_entity_poly.type
_entity_poly.pdbx_seq_one_letter_code
_entity_poly.pdbx_strand_id
1 'polypeptide(L)'
;MKAAQLVPEEYGSYYQSYINLVGEQHLLTALSKSGEKVIDFLSAIPEEIMHKGYAEGKWSIKEIIVHLMDTERVFAYRALRFARRDITDLPGFEHNDYVHYSNANSRSKADLLSEYKAIRHNTLSLYR
;
A
#
# COMPACT_ATOMS: atom_id res chain seq x y z
N MET A 1 4.16 -0.47 -18.25
CA MET A 1 5.54 -0.72 -17.80
C MET A 1 5.62 -2.09 -17.13
N LYS A 2 6.66 -2.87 -17.45
CA LYS A 2 7.07 -4.09 -16.74
C LYS A 2 8.30 -3.79 -15.88
N ALA A 3 8.55 -4.62 -14.86
CA ALA A 3 9.75 -4.50 -14.01
C ALA A 3 11.06 -4.55 -14.81
N ALA A 4 11.13 -5.40 -15.85
CA ALA A 4 12.29 -5.52 -16.73
C ALA A 4 12.63 -4.25 -17.54
N GLN A 5 11.75 -3.23 -17.52
CA GLN A 5 12.00 -1.95 -18.19
C GLN A 5 12.64 -0.91 -17.26
N LEU A 6 12.73 -1.18 -15.95
CA LEU A 6 13.39 -0.30 -14.99
C LEU A 6 14.91 -0.47 -15.10
N VAL A 7 15.65 0.62 -14.99
CA VAL A 7 17.11 0.56 -14.81
C VAL A 7 17.47 0.69 -13.31
N PRO A 8 18.52 0.00 -12.82
CA PRO A 8 18.83 -0.03 -11.38
C PRO A 8 19.03 1.34 -10.73
N GLU A 9 19.43 2.36 -11.50
CA GLU A 9 19.67 3.72 -11.02
C GLU A 9 18.37 4.50 -10.72
N GLU A 10 17.20 4.00 -11.18
CA GLU A 10 15.90 4.64 -10.95
C GLU A 10 15.33 4.38 -9.54
N TYR A 11 15.91 3.43 -8.79
CA TYR A 11 15.42 3.06 -7.46
C TYR A 11 16.57 2.68 -6.52
N GLY A 12 16.34 2.85 -5.21
CA GLY A 12 17.31 2.37 -4.22
C GLY A 12 17.46 0.84 -4.27
N SER A 13 18.70 0.35 -4.15
CA SER A 13 19.04 -1.08 -4.24
C SER A 13 18.23 -1.98 -3.27
N TYR A 14 17.80 -1.41 -2.14
CA TYR A 14 16.89 -2.04 -1.19
C TYR A 14 15.58 -2.55 -1.84
N TYR A 15 15.06 -1.85 -2.85
CA TYR A 15 13.79 -2.19 -3.50
C TYR A 15 13.90 -3.30 -4.55
N GLN A 16 15.12 -3.70 -4.93
CA GLN A 16 15.35 -4.70 -5.99
C GLN A 16 14.62 -6.01 -5.71
N SER A 17 14.68 -6.50 -4.46
CA SER A 17 14.05 -7.75 -4.06
C SER A 17 12.54 -7.70 -4.25
N TYR A 18 11.90 -6.58 -3.90
CA TYR A 18 10.47 -6.37 -4.07
C TYR A 18 10.06 -6.23 -5.54
N ILE A 19 10.86 -5.51 -6.35
CA ILE A 19 10.62 -5.37 -7.79
C ILE A 19 10.66 -6.74 -8.47
N ASN A 20 11.59 -7.60 -8.08
CA ASN A 20 11.71 -8.95 -8.64
C ASN A 20 10.47 -9.82 -8.37
N LEU A 21 9.74 -9.58 -7.27
CA LEU A 21 8.50 -10.33 -6.95
C LEU A 21 7.33 -10.02 -7.90
N VAL A 22 7.40 -8.92 -8.67
CA VAL A 22 6.37 -8.58 -9.66
C VAL A 22 6.42 -9.54 -10.86
N GLY A 23 7.62 -10.04 -11.19
CA GLY A 23 7.88 -10.89 -12.35
C GLY A 23 7.59 -10.18 -13.68
N GLU A 24 7.06 -10.93 -14.65
CA GLU A 24 6.79 -10.46 -16.02
C GLU A 24 5.50 -9.65 -16.19
N GLN A 25 4.84 -9.31 -15.09
CA GLN A 25 3.53 -8.66 -15.13
C GLN A 25 3.64 -7.19 -15.51
N HIS A 26 2.62 -6.71 -16.24
CA HIS A 26 2.45 -5.29 -16.49
C HIS A 26 1.96 -4.59 -15.20
N LEU A 27 2.45 -3.38 -14.92
CA LEU A 27 2.22 -2.64 -13.67
C LEU A 27 0.74 -2.59 -13.26
N LEU A 28 -0.14 -2.11 -14.14
CA LEU A 28 -1.58 -2.01 -13.85
C LEU A 28 -2.23 -3.37 -13.56
N THR A 29 -1.80 -4.41 -14.29
CA THR A 29 -2.28 -5.79 -14.06
C THR A 29 -1.80 -6.32 -12.72
N ALA A 30 -0.52 -6.10 -12.38
CA ALA A 30 0.05 -6.49 -11.09
C ALA A 30 -0.64 -5.76 -9.92
N LEU A 31 -0.89 -4.45 -10.05
CA LEU A 31 -1.60 -3.65 -9.06
C LEU A 31 -3.06 -4.10 -8.86
N SER A 32 -3.78 -4.42 -9.94
CA SER A 32 -5.16 -4.93 -9.84
C SER A 32 -5.19 -6.30 -9.14
N LYS A 33 -4.41 -7.26 -9.66
CA LYS A 33 -4.38 -8.63 -9.11
C LYS A 33 -3.89 -8.68 -7.67
N SER A 34 -2.89 -7.87 -7.31
CA SER A 34 -2.42 -7.80 -5.92
C SER A 34 -3.46 -7.20 -4.99
N GLY A 35 -4.21 -6.18 -5.46
CA GLY A 35 -5.35 -5.62 -4.71
C GLY A 35 -6.42 -6.67 -4.41
N GLU A 36 -6.86 -7.42 -5.43
CA GLU A 36 -7.83 -8.51 -5.30
C GLU A 36 -7.34 -9.58 -4.30
N LYS A 37 -6.10 -10.06 -4.45
CA LYS A 37 -5.50 -11.04 -3.54
C LYS A 37 -5.46 -10.58 -2.07
N VAL A 38 -5.12 -9.32 -1.83
CA VAL A 38 -5.09 -8.76 -0.47
C VAL A 38 -6.51 -8.70 0.10
N ILE A 39 -7.50 -8.26 -0.68
CA ILE A 39 -8.90 -8.23 -0.26
C ILE A 39 -9.38 -9.64 0.10
N ASP A 40 -9.11 -10.63 -0.74
CA ASP A 40 -9.52 -12.02 -0.52
C ASP A 40 -8.86 -12.59 0.75
N PHE A 41 -7.56 -12.37 0.90
CA PHE A 41 -6.81 -12.77 2.09
C PHE A 41 -7.40 -12.16 3.37
N LEU A 42 -7.58 -10.84 3.40
CA LEU A 42 -8.12 -10.14 4.57
C LEU A 42 -9.59 -10.51 4.84
N SER A 43 -10.37 -10.79 3.79
CA SER A 43 -11.76 -11.25 3.91
C SER A 43 -11.86 -12.61 4.59
N ALA A 44 -10.87 -13.48 4.40
CA ALA A 44 -10.81 -14.80 5.04
C ALA A 44 -10.39 -14.76 6.52
N ILE A 45 -9.79 -13.67 7.00
CA ILE A 45 -9.34 -13.54 8.40
C ILE A 45 -10.55 -13.29 9.32
N PRO A 46 -10.76 -14.07 10.39
CA PRO A 46 -11.84 -13.82 11.35
C PRO A 46 -11.73 -12.46 12.04
N GLU A 47 -12.85 -11.76 12.26
CA GLU A 47 -12.89 -10.42 12.85
C GLU A 47 -12.19 -10.36 14.21
N GLU A 48 -12.35 -11.41 15.01
CA GLU A 48 -11.85 -11.56 16.37
C GLU A 48 -10.33 -11.64 16.48
N ILE A 49 -9.60 -11.83 15.38
CA ILE A 49 -8.13 -11.77 15.38
C ILE A 49 -7.57 -10.52 14.69
N MET A 50 -8.42 -9.70 14.07
CA MET A 50 -8.00 -8.51 13.33
C MET A 50 -7.34 -7.46 14.25
N HIS A 51 -7.68 -7.45 15.55
CA HIS A 51 -7.13 -6.54 16.55
C HIS A 51 -5.82 -7.05 17.20
N LYS A 52 -5.29 -8.20 16.78
CA LYS A 52 -4.12 -8.82 17.40
C LYS A 52 -2.87 -8.63 16.54
N GLY A 53 -1.78 -8.25 17.20
CA GLY A 53 -0.42 -8.38 16.65
C GLY A 53 0.16 -9.76 16.94
N TYR A 54 1.22 -10.14 16.22
CA TYR A 54 1.88 -11.44 16.43
C TYR A 54 2.74 -11.51 17.70
N ALA A 55 3.03 -10.35 18.31
CA ALA A 55 3.75 -10.23 19.57
C ALA A 55 3.38 -8.90 20.24
N GLU A 56 3.75 -8.74 21.51
CA GLU A 56 3.57 -7.49 22.26
C GLU A 56 4.24 -6.31 21.57
N GLY A 57 3.54 -5.16 21.51
CA GLY A 57 4.00 -3.95 20.84
C GLY A 57 4.06 -4.02 19.31
N LYS A 58 3.63 -5.12 18.68
CA LYS A 58 3.54 -5.24 17.23
C LYS A 58 2.15 -4.84 16.74
N TRP A 59 2.12 -4.27 15.54
CA TRP A 59 0.89 -3.79 14.95
C TRP A 59 -0.15 -4.89 14.80
N SER A 60 -1.41 -4.53 15.05
CA SER A 60 -2.55 -5.37 14.74
C SER A 60 -2.72 -5.52 13.23
N ILE A 61 -3.50 -6.51 12.80
CA ILE A 61 -3.86 -6.66 11.38
C ILE A 61 -4.59 -5.42 10.88
N LYS A 62 -5.48 -4.82 11.68
CA LYS A 62 -6.16 -3.54 11.33
C LYS A 62 -5.16 -2.41 11.12
N GLU A 63 -4.17 -2.27 12.00
CA GLU A 63 -3.12 -1.26 11.89
C GLU A 63 -2.26 -1.47 10.64
N ILE A 64 -1.93 -2.72 10.30
CA ILE A 64 -1.23 -3.06 9.05
C ILE A 64 -2.08 -2.66 7.82
N ILE A 65 -3.39 -2.94 7.83
CA ILE A 65 -4.27 -2.55 6.72
C ILE A 65 -4.26 -1.03 6.54
N VAL A 66 -4.41 -0.26 7.62
CA VAL A 66 -4.38 1.21 7.53
C VAL A 66 -3.01 1.71 7.09
N HIS A 67 -1.92 1.12 7.59
CA HIS A 67 -0.57 1.46 7.14
C HIS A 67 -0.37 1.26 5.63
N LEU A 68 -0.90 0.17 5.06
CA LEU A 68 -0.87 -0.07 3.61
C LEU A 68 -1.65 1.01 2.85
N MET A 69 -2.83 1.38 3.36
CA MET A 69 -3.67 2.42 2.77
C MET A 69 -2.99 3.81 2.78
N ASP A 70 -2.40 4.19 3.91
CA ASP A 70 -1.70 5.46 4.05
C ASP A 70 -0.45 5.52 3.18
N THR A 71 0.30 4.44 3.15
CA THR A 71 1.47 4.30 2.28
C THR A 71 1.07 4.48 0.82
N GLU A 72 0.02 3.79 0.35
CA GLU A 72 -0.45 3.91 -1.02
C GLU A 72 -0.89 5.34 -1.37
N ARG A 73 -1.58 6.04 -0.47
CA ARG A 73 -1.94 7.47 -0.63
C ARG A 73 -0.72 8.37 -0.77
N VAL A 74 0.27 8.19 0.09
CA VAL A 74 1.52 8.96 0.03
C VAL A 74 2.22 8.73 -1.30
N PHE A 75 2.34 7.47 -1.75
CA PHE A 75 2.96 7.16 -3.03
C PHE A 75 2.14 7.66 -4.23
N ALA A 76 0.81 7.59 -4.18
CA ALA A 76 -0.07 8.14 -5.21
C ALA A 76 0.07 9.66 -5.33
N TYR A 77 0.14 10.36 -4.19
CA TYR A 77 0.40 11.80 -4.18
C TYR A 77 1.77 12.14 -4.80
N ARG A 78 2.83 11.42 -4.42
CA ARG A 78 4.17 11.59 -5.01
C ARG A 78 4.17 11.33 -6.52
N ALA A 79 3.49 10.28 -6.96
CA ALA A 79 3.33 9.97 -8.39
C ALA A 79 2.61 11.10 -9.14
N LEU A 80 1.56 11.68 -8.57
CA LEU A 80 0.88 12.85 -9.13
C LEU A 80 1.84 14.04 -9.27
N ARG A 81 2.63 14.35 -8.24
CA ARG A 81 3.62 15.45 -8.26
C ARG A 81 4.63 15.25 -9.39
N PHE A 82 5.19 14.04 -9.51
CA PHE A 82 6.11 13.70 -10.61
C PHE A 82 5.45 13.83 -11.98
N ALA A 83 4.22 13.34 -12.14
CA ALA A 83 3.45 13.46 -13.38
C ALA A 83 3.07 14.91 -13.74
N ARG A 84 3.21 15.86 -12.81
CA ARG A 84 3.01 17.30 -13.03
C ARG A 84 4.30 18.10 -13.04
N ARG A 85 5.46 17.42 -13.02
CA ARG A 85 6.80 18.04 -12.96
C ARG A 85 6.92 19.04 -11.81
N ASP A 86 6.24 18.75 -10.70
CA ASP A 86 6.36 19.54 -9.50
C ASP A 86 7.70 19.23 -8.82
N ILE A 87 8.54 20.27 -8.69
CA ILE A 87 9.91 20.16 -8.17
C ILE A 87 10.01 20.43 -6.67
N THR A 88 8.88 20.58 -5.97
CA THR A 88 8.90 20.78 -4.52
C THR A 88 9.42 19.52 -3.85
N ASP A 89 10.32 19.70 -2.88
CA ASP A 89 10.87 18.59 -2.10
C ASP A 89 9.76 17.76 -1.46
N LEU A 90 9.88 16.44 -1.62
CA LEU A 90 8.92 15.48 -1.09
C LEU A 90 9.38 15.03 0.29
N PRO A 91 8.68 15.42 1.37
CA PRO A 91 9.06 14.98 2.70
C PRO A 91 8.91 13.45 2.83
N GLY A 92 9.76 12.88 3.68
CA GLY A 92 9.52 11.57 4.27
C GLY A 92 8.22 11.57 5.09
N PHE A 93 7.80 10.40 5.56
CA PHE A 93 6.73 10.31 6.54
C PHE A 93 7.09 9.27 7.60
N GLU A 94 6.87 9.61 8.87
CA GLU A 94 7.13 8.72 10.00
C GLU A 94 5.97 7.73 10.15
N HIS A 95 6.07 6.60 9.47
CA HIS A 95 4.98 5.63 9.39
C HIS A 95 4.57 5.05 10.75
N ASN A 96 5.47 5.02 11.74
CA ASN A 96 5.14 4.57 13.10
C ASN A 96 4.17 5.52 13.79
N ASP A 97 4.39 6.84 13.66
CA ASP A 97 3.51 7.85 14.24
C ASP A 97 2.15 7.86 13.54
N TYR A 98 2.12 7.64 12.23
CA TYR A 98 0.87 7.52 11.47
C TYR A 98 0.00 6.37 12.02
N VAL A 99 0.60 5.22 12.29
CA VAL A 99 -0.14 4.08 12.87
C VAL A 99 -0.70 4.42 14.24
N HIS A 100 0.06 5.13 15.09
CA HIS A 100 -0.42 5.56 16.41
C HIS A 100 -1.70 6.40 16.33
N TYR A 101 -1.81 7.29 15.33
CA TYR A 101 -2.97 8.15 15.11
C TYR A 101 -4.03 7.57 14.16
N SER A 102 -3.85 6.32 13.69
CA SER A 102 -4.69 5.72 12.65
C SER A 102 -6.12 5.39 13.11
N ASN A 103 -6.34 5.26 14.43
CA ASN A 103 -7.57 4.70 15.01
C ASN A 103 -7.99 3.35 14.39
N ALA A 104 -7.04 2.58 13.84
CA ALA A 104 -7.37 1.40 13.05
C ALA A 104 -8.22 0.37 13.81
N ASN A 105 -7.93 0.17 15.10
CA ASN A 105 -8.60 -0.84 15.92
C ASN A 105 -10.06 -0.50 16.27
N SER A 106 -10.49 0.76 16.16
CA SER A 106 -11.90 1.15 16.39
C SER A 106 -12.78 0.95 15.15
N ARG A 107 -12.19 0.63 14.00
CA ARG A 107 -12.88 0.51 12.72
C ARG A 107 -13.34 -0.92 12.47
N SER A 108 -14.46 -1.11 11.79
CA SER A 108 -14.90 -2.43 11.36
C SER A 108 -14.02 -2.94 10.20
N LYS A 109 -13.84 -4.27 10.09
CA LYS A 109 -13.20 -4.87 8.90
C LYS A 109 -13.90 -4.49 7.61
N ALA A 110 -15.24 -4.43 7.61
CA ALA A 110 -16.01 -4.07 6.43
C ALA A 110 -15.62 -2.67 5.93
N ASP A 111 -15.49 -1.70 6.84
CA ASP A 111 -15.08 -0.33 6.50
C ASP A 111 -13.65 -0.29 5.97
N LEU A 112 -12.73 -1.02 6.62
CA LEU A 112 -11.33 -1.10 6.19
C LEU A 112 -11.18 -1.70 4.79
N LEU A 113 -11.91 -2.79 4.50
CA LEU A 113 -11.89 -3.42 3.18
C LEU A 113 -12.55 -2.56 2.10
N SER A 114 -13.62 -1.85 2.44
CA SER A 114 -14.29 -0.90 1.55
C SER A 114 -13.35 0.25 1.18
N GLU A 115 -12.67 0.84 2.16
CA GLU A 115 -11.71 1.91 1.94
C GLU A 115 -10.49 1.42 1.13
N TYR A 116 -9.92 0.26 1.46
CA TYR A 116 -8.80 -0.31 0.71
C TYR A 116 -9.15 -0.49 -0.77
N LYS A 117 -10.34 -1.00 -1.08
CA LYS A 117 -10.87 -1.11 -2.45
C LYS A 117 -10.92 0.25 -3.15
N ALA A 118 -11.46 1.26 -2.47
CA ALA A 118 -11.59 2.61 -3.02
C ALA A 118 -10.22 3.23 -3.34
N ILE A 119 -9.26 3.10 -2.42
CA ILE A 119 -7.88 3.57 -2.62
C ILE A 119 -7.25 2.85 -3.81
N ARG A 120 -7.33 1.52 -3.87
CA ARG A 120 -6.73 0.76 -4.97
C ARG A 120 -7.34 1.13 -6.33
N HIS A 121 -8.66 1.36 -6.37
CA HIS A 121 -9.32 1.83 -7.59
C HIS A 121 -8.86 3.24 -7.99
N ASN A 122 -8.68 4.14 -7.03
CA ASN A 122 -8.15 5.48 -7.25
C ASN A 122 -6.71 5.42 -7.81
N THR A 123 -5.84 4.62 -7.20
CA THR A 123 -4.46 4.40 -7.67
C THR A 123 -4.43 3.85 -9.09
N LEU A 124 -5.26 2.84 -9.40
CA LEU A 124 -5.36 2.31 -10.76
C LEU A 124 -5.81 3.37 -11.76
N SER A 125 -6.71 4.27 -11.36
CA SER A 125 -7.18 5.37 -12.21
C SER A 125 -6.11 6.44 -12.41
N LEU A 126 -5.27 6.72 -11.41
CA LEU A 126 -4.15 7.65 -11.52
C LEU A 126 -3.10 7.21 -12.55
N TYR A 127 -2.87 5.90 -12.69
CA TYR A 127 -1.87 5.31 -13.58
C TYR A 127 -2.42 4.91 -14.97
N ARG A 128 -3.67 5.26 -15.29
CA ARG A 128 -4.26 5.10 -16.63
C ARG A 128 -4.05 6.34 -17.46
#